data_AF-A0A9Q0VH62-F1
#
_entry.id   AF-A0A9Q0VH62-F1
#
_cell.length_a   1.000
_cell.length_b   1.000
_cell.length_c   1.000
_cell.angle_alpha   90.00
_cell.angle_beta   90.00
_cell.angle_gamma   90.00
#
_symmetry.space_group_name_H-M   'P 1'
#
loop_
_entity.id
_entity.type
_entity.pdbx_description
1 polymer ?
#
loop_
_entity_poly.entity_id
_entity_poly.type
_entity_poly.pdbx_seq_one_letter_code
_entity_poly.pdbx_strand_id
1 'polypeptide(L)' 'MDPSALNSPELERFLSEEKERAMVNEMVAKLTSACWDKCITSAPGSKLSSSESSCLSNCAHRYMDMSLIIMKRFQSMN' A
#
# COMPACT_ATOMS: atom_id res chain seq x y z
N MET A 1 2.10 34.90 9.70
CA MET A 1 1.25 33.76 9.29
C MET A 1 0.12 33.68 10.31
N ASP A 2 -1.13 33.75 9.85
CA ASP A 2 -2.30 33.74 10.74
C ASP A 2 -2.49 32.32 11.32
N PRO A 3 -2.38 32.13 12.66
CA PRO A 3 -2.53 30.83 13.31
C PRO A 3 -3.92 30.19 13.11
N SER A 4 -4.93 31.00 12.78
CA SER A 4 -6.33 30.59 12.65
C SER A 4 -6.57 29.69 11.43
N ALA A 5 -5.71 29.77 10.41
CA ALA A 5 -5.79 28.94 9.21
C ALA A 5 -5.48 27.46 9.48
N LEU A 6 -4.72 27.16 10.55
CA LEU A 6 -4.32 25.80 10.91
C LEU A 6 -5.46 24.95 11.52
N ASN A 7 -6.50 25.59 12.07
CA ASN A 7 -7.68 24.93 12.65
C ASN A 7 -8.92 25.14 11.78
N SER A 8 -8.75 25.38 10.47
CA SER A 8 -9.90 25.50 9.56
C SER A 8 -10.45 24.11 9.22
N PRO A 9 -11.78 23.88 9.29
CA PRO A 9 -12.39 22.60 8.91
C PRO A 9 -12.06 22.17 7.47
N GLU A 10 -11.86 23.14 6.58
CA GLU A 10 -11.43 22.94 5.19
C GLU A 10 -10.04 22.29 5.13
N LEU A 11 -9.09 22.78 5.93
CA LEU A 11 -7.73 22.24 6.00
C LEU A 11 -7.72 20.84 6.63
N GLU A 12 -8.50 20.61 7.69
CA GLU A 12 -8.62 19.28 8.29
C GLU A 12 -9.14 18.24 7.29
N ARG A 13 -10.18 18.60 6.51
CA ARG A 13 -10.69 17.76 5.43
C ARG A 13 -9.61 17.49 4.39
N PHE A 14 -8.95 18.52 3.88
CA PHE A 14 -7.89 18.38 2.89
C PHE A 14 -6.75 17.47 3.39
N LEU A 15 -6.31 17.65 4.64
CA LEU A 15 -5.28 16.82 5.25
C LEU A 15 -5.72 15.36 5.38
N SER A 16 -6.99 15.10 5.72
CA SER A 16 -7.51 13.73 5.81
C SER A 16 -7.52 13.02 4.46
N GLU A 17 -7.92 13.72 3.39
CA GLU A 17 -7.96 13.20 2.02
C GLU A 17 -6.54 12.91 1.49
N GLU A 18 -5.61 13.86 1.67
CA GLU A 18 -4.22 13.66 1.26
C GLU A 18 -3.52 12.56 2.06
N LYS A 19 -3.85 12.42 3.35
CA LYS A 19 -3.34 11.32 4.17
C LYS A 19 -3.83 9.97 3.65
N GLU A 20 -5.11 9.84 3.31
CA GLU A 20 -5.65 8.60 2.72
C GLU A 20 -4.94 8.26 1.41
N ARG A 21 -4.80 9.25 0.53
CA ARG A 21 -4.10 9.08 -0.75
C ARG A 21 -2.64 8.67 -0.57
N ALA A 22 -1.93 9.31 0.37
CA ALA A 22 -0.54 8.97 0.69
C ALA A 22 -0.41 7.53 1.20
N MET A 23 -1.32 7.09 2.09
CA MET A 23 -1.34 5.72 2.60
C MET A 23 -1.55 4.68 1.48
N VAL A 24 -2.49 4.94 0.55
CA VAL A 24 -2.72 4.06 -0.61
C VAL A 24 -1.49 3.99 -1.51
N ASN A 25 -0.87 5.13 -1.81
CA ASN A 25 0.34 5.18 -2.63
C ASN A 25 1.50 4.40 -1.99
N GLU A 26 1.69 4.55 -0.68
CA GLU A 26 2.71 3.81 0.07
C GLU A 26 2.44 2.31 0.04
N MET A 27 1.19 1.90 0.21
CA MET A 27 0.78 0.50 0.12
C MET A 27 1.06 -0.09 -1.26
N VAL A 28 0.72 0.62 -2.34
CA VAL A 28 1.01 0.21 -3.71
C VAL A 28 2.51 0.06 -3.91
N ALA A 29 3.32 1.05 -3.50
CA ALA A 29 4.78 0.99 -3.63
C ALA A 29 5.39 -0.22 -2.90
N LYS A 30 4.93 -0.49 -1.67
CA LYS A 30 5.38 -1.65 -0.88
C LYS A 30 5.00 -2.97 -1.55
N LEU A 31 3.77 -3.10 -2.02
CA LEU A 31 3.31 -4.28 -2.76
C LEU A 31 4.13 -4.50 -4.03
N THR A 32 4.34 -3.43 -4.81
CA THR A 32 5.13 -3.49 -6.04
C THR A 32 6.55 -3.98 -5.75
N SER A 33 7.27 -3.37 -4.80
CA SER A 33 8.63 -3.79 -4.47
C SER A 33 8.68 -5.22 -3.95
N ALA A 34 7.85 -5.57 -2.97
CA ALA A 34 7.88 -6.89 -2.35
C ALA A 34 7.50 -8.02 -3.32
N CYS A 35 6.53 -7.78 -4.20
CA CYS A 35 6.09 -8.78 -5.16
C CYS A 35 6.99 -8.85 -6.40
N TRP A 36 7.61 -7.73 -6.79
CA TRP A 36 8.64 -7.74 -7.84
C TRP A 36 9.79 -8.67 -7.45
N ASP A 37 10.38 -8.47 -6.27
CA ASP A 37 11.53 -9.26 -5.79
C ASP A 37 11.22 -10.75 -5.67
N LYS A 38 9.95 -11.11 -5.41
CA LYS A 38 9.50 -12.50 -5.26
C LYS A 38 9.16 -13.17 -6.58
N CYS A 39 8.53 -12.45 -7.50
CA CYS A 39 7.92 -13.04 -8.68
C CYS A 39 8.73 -12.83 -9.96
N ILE A 40 9.55 -11.78 -10.02
CA ILE A 40 10.33 -11.43 -11.22
C ILE A 40 11.80 -11.75 -10.95
N THR A 41 12.19 -13.00 -11.23
CA THR A 41 13.53 -13.54 -10.94
C THR A 41 14.52 -13.38 -12.10
N SER A 42 14.00 -13.04 -13.28
CA SER A 42 14.76 -12.73 -14.48
C SER A 42 14.14 -11.50 -15.15
N ALA A 43 14.89 -10.83 -16.02
CA ALA A 43 14.33 -9.74 -16.81
C ALA A 43 13.08 -10.25 -17.57
N PRO A 44 11.89 -9.68 -17.32
CA PRO A 44 10.68 -10.12 -18.00
C PRO A 44 10.80 -9.78 -19.50
N GLY A 45 10.12 -10.57 -20.32
CA GLY A 45 9.99 -10.27 -21.75
C GLY A 45 9.14 -9.01 -22.00
N SER A 46 8.67 -8.83 -23.23
CA SER A 46 7.76 -7.72 -23.57
C SER A 46 6.41 -7.78 -22.83
N LYS A 47 6.11 -8.91 -22.19
CA LYS A 47 4.91 -9.17 -21.38
C LYS A 47 5.27 -10.10 -20.23
N LEU A 48 4.48 -10.01 -19.16
CA LEU A 48 4.50 -11.01 -18.10
C LEU A 48 4.03 -12.36 -18.66
N SER A 49 4.74 -13.42 -18.31
CA SER A 49 4.28 -14.78 -18.48
C SER A 49 3.05 -15.07 -17.62
N SER A 50 2.38 -16.18 -17.91
CA SER A 50 1.24 -16.63 -17.10
C SER A 50 1.65 -16.93 -15.66
N SER A 51 2.82 -17.53 -15.45
CA SER A 51 3.35 -17.83 -14.12
C SER A 51 3.70 -16.56 -13.32
N GLU A 52 4.35 -15.56 -13.94
CA GLU A 52 4.63 -14.27 -13.30
C GLU A 52 3.32 -13.56 -12.92
N SER A 53 2.35 -13.53 -13.82
CA SER A 53 1.04 -12.91 -13.57
C SER A 53 0.30 -13.59 -12.41
N SER A 54 0.27 -14.92 -12.38
CA SER A 54 -0.31 -15.68 -11.26
C SER A 54 0.45 -15.45 -9.96
N CYS A 55 1.79 -15.40 -10.00
CA CYS A 55 2.61 -15.13 -8.83
C CYS A 55 2.30 -13.74 -8.25
N LEU A 56 2.28 -12.70 -9.08
CA LEU A 56 2.02 -11.32 -8.65
C LEU A 56 0.64 -11.18 -7.98
N SER A 57 -0.41 -11.76 -8.58
CA SER A 57 -1.75 -11.76 -8.00
C SER A 57 -1.79 -12.46 -6.63
N ASN A 58 -1.16 -13.63 -6.54
CA ASN A 58 -1.08 -14.38 -5.27
C ASN A 58 -0.26 -13.64 -4.21
N CYS A 59 0.86 -13.02 -4.61
CA CYS A 59 1.70 -12.25 -3.72
C CYS A 59 0.95 -11.05 -3.13
N ALA A 60 0.27 -10.27 -3.99
CA ALA A 60 -0.47 -9.10 -3.54
C ALA A 60 -1.59 -9.46 -2.56
N HIS A 61 -2.40 -10.49 -2.87
CA HIS A 61 -3.43 -10.99 -1.95
C HIS A 61 -2.84 -11.43 -0.61
N ARG A 62 -1.81 -12.28 -0.63
CA ARG A 62 -1.18 -12.78 0.60
C ARG A 62 -0.55 -11.67 1.43
N TYR A 63 0.06 -10.68 0.79
CA TYR A 63 0.64 -9.53 1.48
C TYR A 63 -0.44 -8.71 2.20
N MET A 64 -1.57 -8.44 1.52
CA MET A 64 -2.70 -7.72 2.11
C MET A 64 -3.31 -8.50 3.28
N ASP A 65 -3.58 -9.80 3.09
CA ASP A 65 -4.14 -10.66 4.15
C ASP A 65 -3.24 -10.66 5.39
N MET A 66 -1.93 -10.84 5.19
CA MET A 66 -0.99 -10.86 6.30
C MET A 66 -0.89 -9.50 6.98
N SER A 67 -0.91 -8.40 6.22
CA SER A 67 -0.91 -7.04 6.76
C SER A 67 -2.14 -6.80 7.65
N LEU A 68 -3.33 -7.24 7.21
CA LEU A 68 -4.57 -7.15 7.98
C LEU A 68 -4.52 -7.99 9.26
N ILE A 69 -3.98 -9.22 9.19
CA ILE A 69 -3.81 -10.09 10.37
C ILE A 69 -2.88 -9.43 11.38
N ILE A 70 -1.74 -8.91 10.94
CA ILE A 70 -0.77 -8.22 11.78
C ILE A 70 -1.41 -6.99 12.44
N MET A 71 -2.12 -6.16 11.68
CA MET A 71 -2.82 -4.99 12.22
C MET A 71 -3.86 -5.37 13.28
N LYS A 72 -4.70 -6.38 13.01
CA LYS A 72 -5.67 -6.90 13.98
C LYS A 72 -5.00 -7.41 15.26
N ARG A 73 -3.85 -8.08 15.12
CA ARG A 73 -3.07 -8.56 16.27
C ARG A 73 -2.53 -7.42 17.10
N PHE A 74 -2.01 -6.36 16.49
CA PHE A 74 -1.58 -5.16 17.21
C PHE A 74 -2.74 -4.47 17.93
N GLN A 75 -3.90 -4.35 17.28
CA GLN A 75 -5.11 -3.79 17.89
C GLN A 75 -5.59 -4.62 19.08
N SER A 76 -5.46 -5.96 19.05
CA SER A 76 -5.88 -6.82 20.16
C SER A 76 -4.91 -6.85 21.35
N MET A 77 -3.74 -6.20 21.24
CA MET A 77 -2.74 -6.11 22.32
C MET A 77 -2.79 -4.79 23.09
N ASN A 78 -3.58 -3.83 22.59
CA ASN A 78 -3.93 -2.57 23.26
C ASN A 78 -5.31 -2.68 23.90
#